data_AF-A0A0K2VD67-F1
#
_entry.id   AF-A0A0K2VD67-F1
#
_cell.length_a   1.000
_cell.length_b   1.000
_cell.length_c   1.000
_cell.angle_alpha   90.00
_cell.angle_beta   90.00
_cell.angle_gamma   90.00
#
_symmetry.space_group_name_H-M   'P 1'
#
loop_
_entity.id
_entity.type
_entity.pdbx_description
1 polymer ?
#
loop_
_entity_poly.entity_id
_entity_poly.type
_entity_poly.pdbx_seq_one_letter_code
_entity_poly.pdbx_strand_id
1 'polypeptide(L)'
;CIRENKKPHVAAVILARGGSKGLLGDNNFDGIAVKPLLLGTLEPAIACGPKVQVFDRSDEHATDEAFSVAAINEFLAIHKEVDIVGLIQCTSPFIEASLFVKACNLITSDQYDSVFAAIRKLKLSVCSNGEDFILPCNYLRKDRNTKKNMIGKLVKEGMFYFGK
;
A
#
# COMPACT_ATOMS: atom_id res chain seq x y z
N CYS A 1 11.35 13.49 27.53
CA CYS A 1 11.16 14.78 26.83
C CYS A 1 9.74 14.83 26.29
N ILE A 2 8.88 15.66 26.86
CA ILE A 2 7.47 15.78 26.46
C ILE A 2 7.49 16.60 25.17
N ARG A 3 7.20 15.96 24.02
CA ARG A 3 6.94 16.70 22.78
C ARG A 3 5.64 17.48 23.02
N GLU A 4 5.76 18.78 23.25
CA GLU A 4 4.62 19.69 23.34
C GLU A 4 3.70 19.51 22.13
N ASN A 5 2.38 19.55 22.40
CA ASN A 5 1.16 19.63 21.56
C ASN A 5 1.25 19.96 20.05
N LYS A 6 2.26 19.49 19.34
CA LYS A 6 2.44 19.67 17.90
C LYS A 6 1.70 18.55 17.20
N LYS A 7 0.84 18.91 16.24
CA LYS A 7 0.20 17.93 15.38
C LYS A 7 1.28 17.06 14.71
N PRO A 8 1.12 15.73 14.69
CA PRO A 8 2.10 14.84 14.09
C PRO A 8 2.26 15.17 12.60
N HIS A 9 3.48 15.19 12.12
CA HIS A 9 3.76 15.40 10.71
C HIS A 9 3.61 14.08 9.94
N VAL A 10 2.65 14.06 9.02
CA VAL A 10 2.37 12.91 8.15
C VAL A 10 3.01 13.14 6.79
N ALA A 11 3.84 12.20 6.34
CA ALA A 11 4.40 12.20 4.99
C ALA A 11 3.92 10.98 4.22
N ALA A 12 3.33 11.21 3.04
CA ALA A 12 3.04 10.16 2.08
C ALA A 12 4.27 9.91 1.20
N VAL A 13 4.69 8.65 1.09
CA VAL A 13 5.84 8.22 0.29
C VAL A 13 5.35 7.30 -0.80
N ILE A 14 5.59 7.69 -2.06
CA ILE A 14 5.29 6.89 -3.23
C ILE A 14 6.61 6.36 -3.80
N LEU A 15 6.83 5.05 -3.72
CA LEU A 15 8.03 4.43 -4.27
C LEU A 15 7.83 4.10 -5.74
N ALA A 16 8.39 4.92 -6.63
CA ALA A 16 8.42 4.69 -8.07
C ALA A 16 9.85 4.33 -8.50
N ARG A 17 10.13 3.07 -8.82
CA ARG A 17 11.44 2.61 -9.33
C ARG A 17 11.40 2.44 -10.85
N GLY A 18 12.54 2.67 -11.52
CA GLY A 18 12.74 2.19 -12.89
C GLY A 18 12.92 0.66 -12.91
N GLY A 19 12.57 -0.02 -14.02
CA GLY A 19 12.82 -1.46 -14.19
C GLY A 19 11.81 -2.42 -13.51
N SER A 20 10.51 -2.28 -13.76
CA SER A 20 9.52 -3.24 -13.20
C SER A 20 9.69 -4.66 -13.79
N LYS A 21 9.85 -5.69 -12.93
CA LYS A 21 9.84 -7.10 -13.34
C LYS A 21 8.48 -7.47 -13.95
N GLY A 22 8.46 -7.82 -15.24
CA GLY A 22 7.31 -8.41 -15.95
C GLY A 22 6.80 -7.65 -17.18
N LEU A 23 7.27 -6.43 -17.42
CA LEU A 23 7.00 -5.66 -18.64
C LEU A 23 8.35 -5.11 -19.13
N LEU A 24 8.82 -5.59 -20.29
CA LEU A 24 10.05 -5.10 -20.94
C LEU A 24 9.92 -3.60 -21.25
N GLY A 25 10.83 -2.78 -20.73
CA GLY A 25 10.85 -1.32 -20.89
C GLY A 25 10.86 -0.61 -19.54
N ASP A 26 11.63 0.47 -19.42
CA ASP A 26 11.75 1.24 -18.19
C ASP A 26 10.41 1.88 -17.84
N ASN A 27 9.67 1.17 -17.00
CA ASN A 27 8.31 1.49 -16.60
C ASN A 27 8.21 2.71 -15.67
N ASN A 28 9.13 3.68 -15.78
CA ASN A 28 8.99 5.02 -15.21
C ASN A 28 8.87 6.10 -16.29
N PHE A 29 9.29 5.85 -17.54
CA PHE A 29 9.31 6.91 -18.57
C PHE A 29 8.92 6.47 -20.00
N ASP A 30 8.76 5.19 -20.30
CA ASP A 30 8.36 4.74 -21.64
C ASP A 30 6.83 4.65 -21.82
N GLY A 31 6.31 5.46 -22.75
CA GLY A 31 5.11 5.20 -23.54
C GLY A 31 3.82 4.79 -22.84
N ILE A 32 3.00 5.77 -22.46
CA ILE A 32 1.52 5.73 -22.33
C ILE A 32 0.92 4.80 -21.23
N ALA A 33 1.57 3.75 -20.75
CA ALA A 33 1.00 2.81 -19.75
C ALA A 33 1.47 3.02 -18.29
N VAL A 34 2.54 3.78 -18.08
CA VAL A 34 3.14 4.06 -16.76
C VAL A 34 2.71 5.39 -16.15
N LYS A 35 2.61 6.43 -17.00
CA LYS A 35 2.00 7.71 -16.64
C LYS A 35 0.65 7.53 -15.91
N PRO A 36 -0.25 6.59 -16.28
CA PRO A 36 -1.49 6.34 -15.54
C PRO A 36 -1.30 5.82 -14.11
N LEU A 37 -0.28 5.01 -13.83
CA LEU A 37 -0.13 4.32 -12.54
C LEU A 37 0.35 5.26 -11.43
N LEU A 38 1.42 6.00 -11.72
CA LEU A 38 1.91 7.02 -10.80
C LEU A 38 0.89 8.16 -10.69
N LEU A 39 0.32 8.63 -11.81
CA LEU A 39 -0.66 9.72 -11.79
C LEU A 39 -1.92 9.36 -11.00
N GLY A 40 -2.45 8.14 -11.19
CA GLY A 40 -3.65 7.67 -10.49
C GLY A 40 -3.48 7.54 -8.98
N THR A 41 -2.24 7.42 -8.48
CA THR A 41 -1.95 7.47 -7.03
C THR A 41 -1.52 8.85 -6.56
N LEU A 42 -0.91 9.65 -7.44
CA LEU A 42 -0.43 10.98 -7.14
C LEU A 42 -1.56 12.00 -7.02
N GLU A 43 -2.54 11.99 -7.93
CA GLU A 43 -3.71 12.87 -7.87
C GLU A 43 -4.46 12.78 -6.54
N PRO A 44 -4.87 11.60 -6.05
CA PRO A 44 -5.54 11.48 -4.77
C PRO A 44 -4.63 11.83 -3.58
N ALA A 45 -3.32 11.60 -3.68
CA ALA A 45 -2.36 12.00 -2.64
C ALA A 45 -2.19 13.54 -2.58
N ILE A 46 -2.09 14.21 -3.74
CA ILE A 46 -2.06 15.68 -3.84
C ILE A 46 -3.34 16.29 -3.28
N ALA A 47 -4.50 15.71 -3.56
CA ALA A 47 -5.76 16.19 -3.01
C ALA A 47 -5.77 16.18 -1.46
N CYS A 48 -4.92 15.38 -0.83
CA CYS A 48 -4.81 15.26 0.62
C CYS A 48 -3.69 16.12 1.24
N GLY A 49 -2.78 16.69 0.45
CA GLY A 49 -1.56 17.32 0.96
C GLY A 49 -1.10 18.55 0.16
N PRO A 50 -0.54 19.58 0.80
CA PRO A 50 -0.23 20.84 0.13
C PRO A 50 1.02 20.82 -0.75
N LYS A 51 1.86 19.77 -0.67
CA LYS A 51 3.18 19.74 -1.31
C LYS A 51 3.59 18.32 -1.72
N VAL A 52 4.06 18.18 -2.96
CA VAL A 52 4.74 16.97 -3.47
C VAL A 52 6.21 17.30 -3.65
N GLN A 53 7.08 16.36 -3.26
CA GLN A 53 8.53 16.46 -3.44
C GLN A 53 9.05 15.14 -4.00
N VAL A 54 10.09 15.22 -4.83
CA VAL A 54 10.83 14.05 -5.31
C VAL A 54 11.98 13.80 -4.36
N PHE A 55 12.14 12.54 -3.96
CA PHE A 55 13.25 12.07 -3.15
C PHE A 55 14.05 11.05 -3.97
N ASP A 56 15.27 11.43 -4.35
CA ASP A 56 16.18 10.54 -5.07
C ASP A 56 16.77 9.55 -4.06
N ARG A 57 16.49 8.27 -4.29
CA ARG A 57 16.97 7.15 -3.47
C ARG A 57 18.40 6.78 -3.89
N SER A 58 19.20 6.29 -2.96
CA SER A 58 20.51 5.71 -3.28
C SER A 58 20.39 4.47 -4.18
N ASP A 59 21.45 4.22 -4.96
CA ASP A 59 21.53 3.06 -5.85
C ASP A 59 21.35 1.73 -5.09
N GLU A 60 21.77 1.66 -3.82
CA GLU A 60 21.62 0.49 -2.95
C GLU A 60 20.15 0.13 -2.69
N HIS A 61 19.28 1.13 -2.55
CA HIS A 61 17.86 0.96 -2.25
C HIS A 61 16.95 1.11 -3.48
N ALA A 62 17.56 1.26 -4.66
CA ALA A 62 16.90 1.28 -5.96
C ALA A 62 16.95 -0.08 -6.68
N THR A 63 17.51 -1.11 -6.06
CA THR A 63 17.66 -2.45 -6.67
C THR A 63 16.36 -3.26 -6.70
N ASP A 64 16.37 -4.34 -7.50
CA ASP A 64 15.22 -5.24 -7.67
C ASP A 64 14.92 -6.12 -6.45
N GLU A 65 15.93 -6.34 -5.60
CA GLU A 65 15.79 -7.09 -4.34
C GLU A 65 15.57 -6.17 -3.13
N ALA A 66 15.65 -4.85 -3.30
CA ALA A 66 15.47 -3.91 -2.20
C ALA A 66 14.03 -3.98 -1.66
N PHE A 67 13.93 -4.21 -0.34
CA PHE A 67 12.64 -4.15 0.34
C PHE A 67 12.14 -2.71 0.43
N SER A 68 10.82 -2.51 0.28
CA SER A 68 10.19 -1.18 0.43
C SER A 68 10.54 -0.50 1.76
N VAL A 69 10.74 -1.28 2.82
CA VAL A 69 11.12 -0.77 4.15
C VAL A 69 12.52 -0.12 4.15
N ALA A 70 13.46 -0.62 3.34
CA ALA A 70 14.80 -0.04 3.26
C ALA A 70 14.75 1.39 2.70
N ALA A 71 14.00 1.58 1.61
CA ALA A 71 13.77 2.90 1.01
C ALA A 71 13.03 3.87 1.95
N ILE A 72 12.07 3.37 2.74
CA ILE A 72 11.40 4.20 3.76
C ILE A 72 12.36 4.59 4.87
N ASN A 73 13.19 3.67 5.35
CA ASN A 73 14.16 3.95 6.40
C ASN A 73 15.21 4.97 5.94
N GLU A 74 15.65 4.90 4.68
CA GLU A 74 16.51 5.92 4.07
C GLU A 74 15.85 7.30 4.07
N PHE A 75 14.59 7.38 3.63
CA PHE A 75 13.82 8.62 3.67
C PHE A 75 13.70 9.19 5.10
N LEU A 76 13.32 8.35 6.08
CA LEU A 76 13.21 8.74 7.49
C LEU A 76 14.58 9.01 8.15
N ALA A 77 15.68 8.52 7.59
CA ALA A 77 17.02 8.84 8.05
C ALA A 77 17.32 10.33 7.85
N ILE A 78 16.80 10.93 6.78
CA ILE A 78 17.01 12.33 6.40
C ILE A 78 15.89 13.22 6.96
N HIS A 79 14.64 12.76 6.90
CA HIS A 79 13.46 13.53 7.28
C HIS A 79 13.02 13.26 8.73
N LYS A 80 13.78 13.76 9.71
CA LYS A 80 13.50 13.59 11.15
C LYS A 80 12.27 14.33 11.65
N GLU A 81 11.74 15.24 10.84
CA GLU A 81 10.50 15.94 11.09
C GLU A 81 9.26 15.08 10.87
N VAL A 82 9.37 13.92 10.21
CA VAL A 82 8.23 13.03 9.91
C VAL A 82 7.92 12.15 11.12
N ASP A 83 6.68 12.20 11.59
CA ASP A 83 6.20 11.38 12.70
C ASP A 83 5.39 10.17 12.23
N ILE A 84 4.81 10.25 11.04
CA ILE A 84 3.96 9.21 10.46
C ILE A 84 4.30 9.09 8.97
N VAL A 85 4.58 7.88 8.51
CA VAL A 85 4.82 7.58 7.11
C VAL A 85 3.64 6.82 6.51
N GLY A 86 3.15 7.28 5.37
CA GLY A 86 2.16 6.59 4.54
C GLY A 86 2.81 6.08 3.25
N LEU A 87 3.20 4.81 3.20
CA LEU A 87 3.64 4.17 1.96
C LEU A 87 2.44 3.97 1.04
N ILE A 88 2.46 4.56 -0.15
CA ILE A 88 1.44 4.39 -1.19
C ILE A 88 2.09 3.66 -2.37
N GLN A 89 1.45 2.58 -2.85
CA GLN A 89 1.98 1.79 -3.97
C GLN A 89 1.26 2.15 -5.27
N CYS A 90 2.03 2.46 -6.32
CA CYS A 90 1.51 2.84 -7.64
C CYS A 90 0.74 1.72 -8.37
N THR A 91 0.81 0.48 -7.88
CA THR A 91 0.12 -0.69 -8.47
C THR A 91 -1.39 -0.68 -8.23
N SER A 92 -1.90 0.31 -7.49
CA SER A 92 -3.34 0.51 -7.22
C SER A 92 -3.81 1.88 -7.74
N PRO A 93 -3.89 2.08 -9.06
CA PRO A 93 -4.10 3.40 -9.67
C PRO A 93 -5.50 4.00 -9.48
N PHE A 94 -6.46 3.19 -9.04
CA PHE A 94 -7.86 3.61 -8.87
C PHE A 94 -8.21 3.88 -7.40
N ILE A 95 -7.20 4.22 -6.59
CA ILE A 95 -7.44 4.49 -5.18
C ILE A 95 -8.09 5.85 -4.98
N GLU A 96 -9.13 5.88 -4.16
CA GLU A 96 -9.85 7.11 -3.87
C GLU A 96 -9.15 7.94 -2.78
N ALA A 97 -9.06 9.26 -2.95
CA ALA A 97 -8.46 10.16 -1.96
C ALA A 97 -9.10 10.05 -0.57
N SER A 98 -10.41 9.77 -0.51
CA SER A 98 -11.15 9.60 0.75
C SER A 98 -10.59 8.46 1.61
N LEU A 99 -9.97 7.44 1.00
CA LEU A 99 -9.32 6.35 1.74
C LEU A 99 -8.05 6.83 2.44
N PHE A 100 -7.28 7.74 1.83
CA PHE A 100 -6.11 8.33 2.48
C PHE A 100 -6.53 9.24 3.62
N VAL A 101 -7.54 10.09 3.43
CA VAL A 101 -8.08 10.92 4.50
C VAL A 101 -8.55 10.05 5.68
N LYS A 102 -9.24 8.95 5.39
CA LYS A 102 -9.66 7.99 6.41
C LYS A 102 -8.48 7.34 7.12
N ALA A 103 -7.47 6.89 6.38
CA ALA A 103 -6.27 6.27 6.96
C ALA A 103 -5.51 7.26 7.86
N CYS A 104 -5.34 8.50 7.40
CA CYS A 104 -4.77 9.60 8.19
C CYS A 104 -5.56 9.84 9.47
N ASN A 105 -6.88 9.91 9.42
CA ASN A 105 -7.73 10.11 10.60
C ASN A 105 -7.61 8.94 11.60
N LEU A 106 -7.58 7.70 11.11
CA LEU A 106 -7.40 6.53 11.97
C LEU A 106 -6.06 6.59 12.73
N ILE A 107 -4.96 6.88 12.03
CA ILE A 107 -3.64 6.87 12.67
C ILE A 107 -3.39 8.12 13.56
N THR A 108 -3.99 9.26 13.24
CA THR A 108 -3.80 10.52 13.98
C THR A 108 -4.83 10.72 15.09
N SER A 109 -6.12 10.69 14.77
CA SER A 109 -7.22 10.98 15.71
C SER A 109 -7.58 9.77 16.57
N ASP A 110 -7.69 8.60 15.95
CA ASP A 110 -8.05 7.35 16.64
C ASP A 110 -6.82 6.62 17.21
N GLN A 111 -5.63 7.21 17.02
CA GLN A 111 -4.35 6.82 17.65
C GLN A 111 -3.87 5.39 17.36
N TYR A 112 -4.34 4.75 16.29
CA TYR A 112 -3.78 3.47 15.84
C TYR A 112 -2.28 3.58 15.55
N ASP A 113 -1.51 2.50 15.71
CA ASP A 113 -0.07 2.50 15.39
C ASP A 113 0.22 2.21 13.92
N SER A 114 -0.66 1.46 13.27
CA SER A 114 -0.57 1.16 11.85
C SER A 114 -1.94 1.01 11.21
N VAL A 115 -2.07 1.43 9.95
CA VAL A 115 -3.30 1.36 9.17
C VAL A 115 -2.95 0.94 7.74
N PHE A 116 -3.67 -0.03 7.17
CA PHE A 116 -3.42 -0.48 5.80
C PHE A 116 -4.72 -0.83 5.08
N ALA A 117 -4.69 -0.78 3.75
CA ALA A 117 -5.84 -1.12 2.93
C ALA A 117 -6.07 -2.64 2.88
N ALA A 118 -7.33 -3.06 3.02
CA ALA A 118 -7.76 -4.44 2.84
C ALA A 118 -9.06 -4.49 2.04
N ILE A 119 -9.19 -5.51 1.18
CA ILE A 119 -10.41 -5.77 0.41
C ILE A 119 -11.05 -7.06 0.93
N ARG A 120 -12.38 -7.07 1.01
CA ARG A 120 -13.15 -8.29 1.25
C ARG A 120 -13.27 -9.07 -0.06
N LYS A 121 -12.59 -10.22 -0.15
CA LYS A 121 -12.70 -11.14 -1.28
C LYS A 121 -13.61 -12.31 -0.93
N LEU A 122 -14.56 -12.58 -1.82
CA LEU A 122 -15.41 -13.77 -1.77
C LEU A 122 -14.80 -14.85 -2.67
N LYS A 123 -13.87 -15.63 -2.13
CA LYS A 123 -13.17 -16.68 -2.88
C LYS A 123 -13.31 -18.03 -2.19
N LEU A 124 -13.72 -19.03 -2.96
CA LEU A 124 -13.58 -20.42 -2.56
C LEU A 124 -12.09 -20.74 -2.55
N SER A 125 -11.59 -21.08 -1.37
CA SER A 125 -10.20 -21.44 -1.14
C SER A 125 -10.11 -22.96 -1.14
N VAL A 126 -9.06 -23.46 -1.77
CA VAL A 126 -8.72 -24.87 -1.75
C VAL A 126 -7.33 -24.97 -1.15
N CYS A 127 -7.13 -25.85 -0.19
CA CYS A 127 -5.80 -26.09 0.36
C CYS A 127 -5.26 -27.41 -0.17
N SER A 128 -3.95 -27.42 -0.38
CA SER A 128 -3.18 -28.66 -0.51
C SER A 128 -2.57 -28.95 0.86
N ASN A 129 -2.56 -30.23 1.23
CA ASN A 129 -1.95 -30.71 2.47
C ASN A 129 -0.50 -31.16 2.26
N GLY A 130 0.11 -30.85 1.11
CA GLY A 130 1.44 -31.35 0.72
C GLY A 130 1.45 -32.71 0.02
N GLU A 131 0.28 -33.36 -0.11
CA GLU A 131 0.05 -34.56 -0.94
C GLU A 131 -0.86 -34.23 -2.14
N ASP A 132 -1.04 -35.17 -3.07
CA ASP A 132 -1.85 -35.09 -4.32
C ASP A 132 -3.35 -34.75 -4.12
N PHE A 133 -3.76 -34.48 -2.87
CA PHE A 133 -5.13 -34.13 -2.52
C PHE A 133 -5.29 -32.62 -2.34
N ILE A 134 -6.37 -32.13 -2.96
CA ILE A 134 -6.82 -30.75 -2.92
C ILE A 134 -8.17 -30.73 -2.20
N LEU A 135 -8.25 -30.06 -1.05
CA LEU A 135 -9.46 -30.02 -0.20
C LEU A 135 -10.06 -28.60 -0.12
N PRO A 136 -11.39 -28.46 -0.19
CA PRO A 136 -12.04 -27.16 -0.03
C PRO A 136 -11.85 -26.65 1.41
N CYS A 137 -11.22 -25.49 1.55
CA CYS A 137 -10.86 -24.92 2.84
C CYS A 137 -11.91 -24.01 3.47
N ASN A 138 -12.91 -23.60 2.70
CA ASN A 138 -13.99 -22.76 3.19
C ASN A 138 -15.33 -23.08 2.49
N TYR A 139 -15.51 -24.34 2.08
CA TYR A 139 -16.71 -24.79 1.40
C TYR A 139 -17.06 -26.23 1.79
N LEU A 140 -18.19 -26.40 2.48
CA LEU A 140 -18.78 -27.71 2.75
C LEU A 140 -19.87 -27.95 1.71
N ARG A 141 -19.82 -29.08 1.00
CA ARG A 141 -20.77 -29.41 -0.09
C ARG A 141 -22.25 -29.41 0.34
N LYS A 142 -22.53 -29.62 1.63
CA LYS A 142 -23.89 -29.57 2.21
C LYS A 142 -24.40 -28.14 2.40
N ASP A 143 -23.51 -27.17 2.57
CA ASP A 143 -23.86 -25.75 2.70
C ASP A 143 -23.66 -25.07 1.35
N ARG A 144 -24.74 -25.02 0.57
CA ARG A 144 -24.81 -24.21 -0.65
C ARG A 144 -24.89 -22.73 -0.28
N ASN A 145 -23.84 -22.20 0.35
CA ASN A 145 -23.75 -20.80 0.71
C ASN A 145 -23.78 -19.97 -0.58
N THR A 146 -24.90 -19.30 -0.81
CA THR A 146 -25.02 -18.31 -1.89
C THR A 146 -24.05 -17.16 -1.62
N LYS A 147 -23.65 -16.40 -2.66
CA LYS A 147 -22.76 -15.24 -2.48
C LYS A 147 -23.26 -14.24 -1.41
N LYS A 148 -24.57 -14.19 -1.18
CA LYS A 148 -25.22 -13.36 -0.15
C LYS A 148 -24.92 -13.80 1.29
N ASN A 149 -24.67 -15.08 1.55
CA ASN A 149 -24.47 -15.64 2.90
C ASN A 149 -23.00 -15.87 3.27
N MET A 150 -22.07 -15.65 2.34
CA MET A 150 -20.64 -15.82 2.62
C MET A 150 -20.06 -14.53 3.22
N ILE A 151 -19.48 -14.64 4.41
CA ILE A 151 -18.85 -13.49 5.12
C ILE A 151 -17.56 -13.03 4.39
N GLY A 152 -16.95 -13.86 3.54
CA GLY A 152 -15.73 -13.52 2.78
C GLY A 152 -14.48 -13.41 3.65
N LYS A 153 -13.30 -13.27 3.02
CA LYS A 153 -12.02 -13.05 3.73
C LYS A 153 -11.51 -11.65 3.43
N LEU A 154 -10.92 -11.00 4.43
CA LEU A 154 -10.16 -9.76 4.22
C LEU A 154 -8.75 -10.12 3.75
N VAL A 155 -8.32 -9.50 2.66
CA VAL A 155 -7.00 -9.72 2.06
C VAL A 155 -6.30 -8.36 1.90
N LYS A 156 -5.01 -8.32 2.26
CA LYS A 156 -4.15 -7.16 2.01
C LYS A 156 -3.85 -7.10 0.51
N GLU A 157 -4.10 -5.97 -0.13
CA GLU A 157 -3.90 -5.82 -1.58
C GLU A 157 -2.77 -4.84 -1.93
N GLY A 158 -1.98 -4.39 -0.94
CA GLY A 158 -0.82 -3.56 -1.22
C GLY A 158 -1.18 -2.22 -1.86
N MET A 159 -2.21 -1.55 -1.34
CA MET A 159 -2.57 -0.20 -1.81
C MET A 159 -1.80 0.87 -1.05
N PHE A 160 -1.91 0.85 0.28
CA PHE A 160 -1.14 1.72 1.17
C PHE A 160 -0.91 1.09 2.55
N TYR A 161 0.09 1.64 3.25
CA TYR A 161 0.46 1.31 4.63
C TYR A 161 0.88 2.59 5.36
N PHE A 162 0.15 2.95 6.40
CA PHE A 162 0.49 4.03 7.33
C PHE A 162 1.08 3.43 8.60
N GLY A 163 2.14 4.04 9.11
CA GLY A 163 2.79 3.67 10.38
C GLY A 163 3.44 4.88 11.06
N LYS A 164 3.53 4.82 12.38
CA LYS A 164 4.31 5.76 13.22
C LYS A 164 5.80 5.41 13.18
#